data_AF-A0A7J2GYS3-F1
#
_entry.id   AF-A0A7J2GYS3-F1
#
_cell.length_a   1.000
_cell.length_b   1.000
_cell.length_c   1.000
_cell.angle_alpha   90.00
_cell.angle_beta   90.00
_cell.angle_gamma   90.00
#
_symmetry.space_group_name_H-M   'P 1'
#
loop_
_entity.id
_entity.type
_entity.pdbx_description
1 polymer ?
#
loop_
_entity_poly.entity_id
_entity_poly.type
_entity_poly.pdbx_seq_one_letter_code
_entity_poly.pdbx_strand_id
1 'polypeptide(L)'
;MEQGPVDLEEVRKEILKELSLRRRWATFLVWSSALIGFLVSRIFVILFPETHLIIFGYHIHHFYYGLVLILLAGAISITYRGLLLVRLSCVLYGLGLGILIDELGLLLTWGNYWAEVTYTIFAIFTILSIALMFLPDFLGKK
;
A
#
# COMPACT_ATOMS: atom_id res chain seq x y z
N MET A 1 44.65 18.84 9.34
CA MET A 1 44.00 18.47 8.07
C MET A 1 42.78 19.36 7.91
N GLU A 2 42.91 20.46 7.19
CA GLU A 2 41.74 21.23 6.75
C GLU A 2 40.98 20.38 5.74
N GLN A 3 39.72 20.04 6.04
CA GLN A 3 38.83 19.46 5.04
C GLN A 3 38.59 20.53 3.97
N GLY A 4 38.89 20.20 2.71
CA GLY A 4 38.63 21.08 1.58
C GLY A 4 37.14 21.47 1.49
N PRO A 5 36.80 22.48 0.68
CA PRO A 5 35.43 22.97 0.56
C PRO A 5 34.47 21.82 0.19
N VAL A 6 33.35 21.71 0.90
CA VAL A 6 32.31 20.70 0.67
C VAL A 6 31.70 20.90 -0.72
N ASP A 7 31.72 19.87 -1.56
CA ASP A 7 31.03 19.87 -2.84
C ASP A 7 29.52 19.69 -2.62
N LEU A 8 28.79 20.81 -2.72
CA LEU A 8 27.34 20.84 -2.53
C LEU A 8 26.57 20.04 -3.61
N GLU A 9 27.12 19.90 -4.83
CA GLU A 9 26.48 19.10 -5.88
C GLU A 9 26.62 17.60 -5.61
N GLU A 10 27.75 17.17 -5.05
CA GLU A 10 27.94 15.78 -4.62
C GLU A 10 26.98 15.43 -3.48
N VAL A 11 26.89 16.28 -2.46
CA VAL A 11 25.95 16.10 -1.33
C VAL A 11 24.50 16.03 -1.83
N ARG A 12 24.12 16.92 -2.76
CA ARG A 12 22.78 16.94 -3.35
C ARG A 12 22.47 15.64 -4.10
N LYS A 13 23.40 15.12 -4.90
CA LYS A 13 23.22 13.85 -5.62
C LYS A 13 22.99 12.69 -4.67
N GLU A 14 23.75 12.62 -3.57
CA GLU A 14 23.62 11.54 -2.61
C GLU A 14 22.27 11.60 -1.88
N ILE A 15 21.81 12.80 -1.48
CA ILE A 15 20.48 12.98 -0.88
C ILE A 15 19.37 12.55 -1.85
N LEU A 16 19.43 12.97 -3.11
CA LEU A 16 18.42 12.59 -4.12
C LEU A 16 18.40 11.09 -4.36
N LYS A 17 19.56 10.44 -4.40
CA LYS A 17 19.69 8.99 -4.51
C LYS A 17 19.07 8.30 -3.31
N GLU A 18 19.36 8.74 -2.09
CA GLU A 18 18.77 8.18 -0.87
C GLU A 18 17.24 8.33 -0.84
N LEU A 19 16.73 9.52 -1.17
CA LEU A 19 15.29 9.78 -1.28
C LEU A 19 14.62 8.89 -2.33
N SER A 20 15.28 8.67 -3.47
CA SER A 20 14.78 7.79 -4.53
C SER A 20 14.68 6.34 -4.07
N LEU A 21 15.68 5.84 -3.34
CA LEU A 21 15.70 4.49 -2.77
C LEU A 21 14.61 4.35 -1.72
N ARG A 22 14.49 5.30 -0.78
CA ARG A 22 13.44 5.31 0.24
C ARG A 22 12.05 5.25 -0.39
N ARG A 23 11.79 6.01 -1.46
CA ARG A 23 10.53 5.95 -2.20
C ARG A 23 10.27 4.56 -2.77
N ARG A 24 11.24 3.97 -3.49
CA ARG A 24 11.09 2.63 -4.06
C ARG A 24 10.76 1.58 -3.00
N TRP A 25 11.50 1.59 -1.89
CA TRP A 25 11.27 0.70 -0.78
C TRP A 25 9.89 0.87 -0.16
N ALA A 26 9.43 2.11 0.03
CA ALA A 26 8.10 2.38 0.57
C ALA A 26 7.00 1.87 -0.38
N THR A 27 7.08 2.19 -1.68
CA THR A 27 6.11 1.72 -2.68
C THR A 27 6.11 0.19 -2.77
N PHE A 28 7.29 -0.45 -2.72
CA PHE A 28 7.41 -1.91 -2.73
C PHE A 28 6.74 -2.56 -1.52
N LEU A 29 6.97 -2.02 -0.32
CA LEU A 29 6.33 -2.51 0.90
C LEU A 29 4.81 -2.36 0.83
N VAL A 30 4.30 -1.21 0.39
CA VAL A 30 2.86 -0.97 0.22
C VAL A 30 2.26 -1.96 -0.78
N TRP A 31 2.87 -2.12 -1.95
CA TRP A 31 2.36 -3.01 -2.99
C TRP A 31 2.38 -4.48 -2.56
N SER A 32 3.50 -4.96 -2.01
CA SER A 32 3.64 -6.36 -1.61
C SER A 32 2.70 -6.72 -0.45
N SER A 33 2.56 -5.82 0.53
CA SER A 33 1.59 -6.02 1.61
C SER A 33 0.13 -5.91 1.14
N ALA A 34 -0.18 -5.05 0.16
CA ALA A 34 -1.50 -5.03 -0.48
C ALA A 34 -1.82 -6.32 -1.22
N LEU A 35 -0.85 -6.90 -1.94
CA LEU A 35 -1.01 -8.22 -2.55
C LEU A 35 -1.30 -9.29 -1.50
N ILE A 36 -0.57 -9.29 -0.38
CA ILE A 36 -0.83 -10.22 0.72
C ILE A 36 -2.24 -10.01 1.28
N GLY A 37 -2.63 -8.77 1.59
CA GLY A 37 -3.96 -8.46 2.14
C GLY A 37 -5.10 -8.89 1.21
N PHE A 38 -4.94 -8.65 -0.09
CA PHE A 38 -5.88 -9.09 -1.11
C PHE A 38 -5.99 -10.62 -1.19
N LEU A 39 -4.86 -11.32 -1.29
CA LEU A 39 -4.83 -12.79 -1.36
C LEU A 39 -5.39 -13.44 -0.09
N VAL A 40 -5.05 -12.91 1.09
CA VAL A 40 -5.58 -13.39 2.36
C VAL A 40 -7.09 -13.22 2.40
N SER A 41 -7.63 -12.09 1.94
CA SER A 41 -9.08 -11.87 1.88
C SER A 41 -9.77 -12.87 0.95
N ARG A 42 -9.20 -13.11 -0.24
CA ARG A 42 -9.71 -14.11 -1.19
C ARG A 42 -9.68 -15.53 -0.63
N ILE A 43 -8.56 -15.93 -0.05
CA ILE A 43 -8.41 -17.25 0.56
C ILE A 43 -9.40 -17.40 1.72
N PHE A 44 -9.55 -16.37 2.55
CA PHE A 44 -10.48 -16.39 3.67
C PHE A 44 -11.93 -16.62 3.22
N VAL A 45 -12.41 -15.89 2.21
CA VAL A 45 -13.79 -16.08 1.71
C VAL A 45 -13.99 -17.44 1.03
N ILE A 46 -12.97 -17.97 0.35
CA ILE A 46 -13.02 -19.32 -0.24
C ILE A 46 -13.12 -20.40 0.84
N LEU A 47 -12.32 -20.29 1.90
CA LEU A 47 -12.26 -21.28 2.98
C LEU A 47 -13.43 -21.17 3.96
N PHE A 48 -13.95 -19.96 4.15
CA PHE A 48 -14.95 -19.63 5.18
C PHE A 48 -16.12 -18.80 4.62
N PRO A 49 -16.86 -19.28 3.60
CA PRO A 49 -17.86 -18.49 2.88
C PRO A 49 -19.04 -18.03 3.75
N GLU A 50 -19.38 -18.80 4.79
CA GLU A 50 -20.50 -18.51 5.71
C GLU A 50 -20.10 -17.59 6.88
N THR A 51 -18.82 -17.18 6.94
CA THR A 51 -18.34 -16.37 8.06
C THR A 51 -18.64 -14.90 7.80
N HIS A 52 -19.71 -14.43 8.43
CA HIS A 52 -20.11 -13.03 8.41
C HIS A 52 -20.10 -12.48 9.84
N LEU A 53 -19.44 -11.33 10.04
CA LEU A 53 -19.53 -10.62 11.30
C LEU A 53 -20.80 -9.77 11.29
N ILE A 54 -21.79 -10.13 12.10
CA ILE A 54 -23.03 -9.37 12.26
C ILE A 54 -23.01 -8.68 13.62
N ILE A 55 -23.03 -7.34 13.62
CA ILE A 55 -23.12 -6.53 14.84
C ILE A 55 -24.34 -5.62 14.71
N PHE A 56 -25.28 -5.70 15.66
CA PHE A 56 -26.54 -4.95 15.66
C PHE A 56 -27.35 -5.05 14.34
N GLY A 57 -27.28 -6.21 13.66
CA GLY A 57 -27.96 -6.43 12.38
C GLY A 57 -27.22 -5.88 11.15
N TYR A 58 -26.04 -5.27 11.32
CA TYR A 58 -25.18 -4.84 10.22
C TYR A 58 -24.14 -5.91 9.88
N HIS A 59 -24.03 -6.23 8.58
CA HIS A 59 -22.97 -7.09 8.05
C HIS A 59 -21.67 -6.30 7.93
N ILE A 60 -20.76 -6.53 8.88
CA ILE A 60 -19.42 -5.94 8.86
C ILE A 60 -18.55 -6.79 7.94
N HIS A 61 -18.28 -6.22 6.77
CA HIS A 61 -17.38 -6.77 5.77
C HIS A 61 -15.92 -6.46 6.14
N HIS A 62 -14.98 -7.27 5.65
CA HIS A 62 -13.55 -7.02 5.90
C HIS A 62 -13.06 -5.69 5.32
N PHE A 63 -13.85 -5.09 4.42
CA PHE A 63 -13.74 -3.68 4.01
C PHE A 63 -13.42 -2.73 5.19
N TYR A 64 -14.13 -2.84 6.31
CA TYR A 64 -13.94 -1.95 7.47
C TYR A 64 -12.62 -2.19 8.19
N TYR A 65 -12.13 -3.43 8.23
CA TYR A 65 -10.80 -3.73 8.77
C TYR A 65 -9.73 -3.07 7.91
N GLY A 66 -9.90 -3.12 6.59
CA GLY A 66 -9.03 -2.41 5.64
C GLY A 66 -8.96 -0.91 5.92
N LEU A 67 -10.12 -0.27 6.11
CA LEU A 67 -10.19 1.15 6.47
C LEU A 67 -9.49 1.48 7.79
N VAL A 68 -9.71 0.68 8.84
CA VAL A 68 -9.05 0.89 10.15
C VAL A 68 -7.53 0.80 10.00
N LEU A 69 -7.02 -0.17 9.26
CA LEU A 69 -5.57 -0.32 9.02
C LEU A 69 -4.99 0.89 8.27
N ILE A 70 -5.69 1.39 7.25
CA ILE A 70 -5.29 2.60 6.51
C ILE A 70 -5.25 3.83 7.44
N LEU A 71 -6.28 4.01 8.28
CA LEU A 71 -6.35 5.12 9.23
C LEU A 71 -5.21 5.06 10.26
N LEU A 72 -4.94 3.88 10.82
CA LEU A 72 -3.83 3.67 11.74
C LEU A 72 -2.48 3.93 11.08
N ALA A 73 -2.29 3.45 9.84
CA ALA A 73 -1.07 3.70 9.09
C ALA A 73 -0.83 5.20 8.87
N GLY A 74 -1.88 5.93 8.50
CA GLY A 74 -1.86 7.38 8.32
C GLY A 74 -1.52 8.10 9.62
N ALA A 75 -2.18 7.75 10.73
CA ALA A 75 -1.91 8.33 12.05
C ALA A 75 -0.44 8.13 12.45
N ILE A 76 0.09 6.91 12.33
CA ILE A 76 1.49 6.61 12.66
C ILE A 76 2.46 7.42 11.77
N SER A 77 2.17 7.52 10.47
CA SER A 77 3.03 8.22 9.50
C SER A 77 3.08 9.73 9.72
N ILE A 78 1.98 10.32 10.21
CA ILE A 78 1.90 11.75 10.55
C ILE A 78 2.64 12.03 11.86
N THR A 79 2.44 11.18 12.88
CA THR A 79 2.96 11.44 14.23
C THR A 79 4.44 11.08 14.38
N TYR A 80 4.94 10.07 13.68
CA TYR A 80 6.27 9.51 13.93
C TYR A 80 7.17 9.53 12.69
N ARG A 81 8.48 9.69 12.90
CA ARG A 81 9.51 9.77 11.83
C ARG A 81 10.54 8.64 11.86
N GLY A 82 10.45 7.71 12.83
CA GLY A 82 11.39 6.60 12.97
C GLY A 82 11.28 5.61 11.81
N LEU A 83 12.41 5.09 11.32
CA LEU A 83 12.46 4.20 10.15
C LEU A 83 11.57 2.95 10.33
N LEU A 84 11.57 2.35 11.52
CA LEU A 84 10.72 1.20 11.84
C LEU A 84 9.23 1.57 11.70
N LEU A 85 8.83 2.71 12.26
CA LEU A 85 7.43 3.16 12.27
C LEU A 85 6.96 3.55 10.86
N VAL A 86 7.84 4.16 10.05
CA VAL A 86 7.55 4.42 8.62
C VAL A 86 7.31 3.11 7.87
N ARG A 87 8.16 2.09 8.08
CA ARG A 87 7.98 0.78 7.44
C ARG A 87 6.69 0.09 7.91
N LEU A 88 6.39 0.17 9.20
CA LEU A 88 5.14 -0.35 9.76
C LEU A 88 3.94 0.34 9.13
N SER A 89 3.94 1.68 9.00
CA SER A 89 2.91 2.41 8.28
C SER A 89 2.76 1.94 6.84
N CYS A 90 3.85 1.72 6.09
CA CYS A 90 3.76 1.19 4.73
C CYS A 90 3.07 -0.18 4.68
N VAL A 91 3.41 -1.09 5.61
CA VAL A 91 2.83 -2.43 5.67
C VAL A 91 1.34 -2.38 6.05
N LEU A 92 0.98 -1.61 7.09
CA LEU A 92 -0.41 -1.47 7.52
C LEU A 92 -1.26 -0.81 6.42
N TYR A 93 -0.73 0.22 5.77
CA TYR A 93 -1.40 0.91 4.67
C TYR A 93 -1.64 -0.04 3.48
N GLY A 94 -0.62 -0.80 3.09
CA GLY A 94 -0.75 -1.76 2.00
C GLY A 94 -1.70 -2.90 2.34
N LEU A 95 -1.55 -3.56 3.50
CA LEU A 95 -2.51 -4.58 3.96
C LEU A 95 -3.95 -4.05 3.92
N GLY A 96 -4.17 -2.86 4.48
CA GLY A 96 -5.49 -2.24 4.50
C GLY A 96 -6.04 -1.96 3.11
N LEU A 97 -5.20 -1.47 2.18
CA LEU A 97 -5.57 -1.28 0.78
C LEU A 97 -5.93 -2.59 0.08
N GLY A 98 -5.16 -3.66 0.29
CA GLY A 98 -5.43 -4.97 -0.31
C GLY A 98 -6.79 -5.52 0.09
N ILE A 99 -7.09 -5.46 1.40
CA ILE A 99 -8.38 -5.87 1.97
C ILE A 99 -9.52 -4.98 1.45
N LEU A 100 -9.28 -3.66 1.33
CA LEU A 100 -10.28 -2.73 0.82
C LEU A 100 -10.60 -2.98 -0.66
N ILE A 101 -9.57 -3.15 -1.51
CA ILE A 101 -9.74 -3.39 -2.95
C ILE A 101 -10.52 -4.69 -3.20
N ASP A 102 -10.33 -5.69 -2.35
CA ASP A 102 -11.05 -6.97 -2.43
C ASP A 102 -12.58 -6.80 -2.47
N GLU A 103 -13.09 -5.80 -1.76
CA GLU A 103 -14.52 -5.53 -1.61
C GLU A 103 -15.06 -4.51 -2.61
N LEU A 104 -14.19 -3.86 -3.39
CA LEU A 104 -14.64 -2.82 -4.34
C LEU A 104 -15.55 -3.38 -5.42
N GLY A 105 -15.34 -4.60 -5.91
CA GLY A 105 -16.26 -5.22 -6.86
C GLY A 105 -17.62 -5.49 -6.24
N LEU A 106 -17.67 -6.00 -5.02
CA LEU A 106 -18.93 -6.18 -4.29
C LEU A 106 -19.70 -4.85 -4.19
N LEU A 107 -19.01 -3.78 -3.79
CA LEU A 107 -19.61 -2.45 -3.62
C LEU A 107 -20.06 -1.83 -4.94
N LEU A 108 -19.24 -1.89 -5.99
CA LEU A 108 -19.53 -1.28 -7.29
C LEU A 108 -20.61 -2.04 -8.07
N THR A 109 -20.75 -3.34 -7.80
CA THR A 109 -21.72 -4.21 -8.48
C THR A 109 -22.91 -4.57 -7.61
N TRP A 110 -23.08 -3.90 -6.46
CA TRP A 110 -24.24 -4.04 -5.59
C TRP A 110 -24.49 -5.48 -5.11
N GLY A 111 -23.41 -6.19 -4.74
CA GLY A 111 -23.50 -7.50 -4.11
C GLY A 111 -22.85 -8.66 -4.88
N ASN A 112 -22.25 -8.43 -6.05
CA ASN A 112 -21.49 -9.47 -6.74
C ASN A 112 -20.03 -9.51 -6.26
N TYR A 113 -19.75 -10.38 -5.28
CA TYR A 113 -18.39 -10.55 -4.71
C TYR A 113 -17.36 -11.07 -5.73
N TRP A 114 -17.82 -11.83 -6.72
CA TRP A 114 -17.00 -12.44 -7.76
C TRP A 114 -16.84 -11.54 -9.00
N ALA A 115 -17.27 -10.28 -8.90
CA ALA A 115 -17.18 -9.34 -10.01
C ALA A 115 -15.73 -9.18 -10.49
N GLU A 116 -15.53 -9.37 -11.80
CA GLU A 116 -14.21 -9.28 -12.44
C GLU A 116 -13.53 -7.92 -12.24
N VAL A 117 -14.35 -6.87 -12.04
CA VAL A 117 -13.90 -5.49 -11.80
C VAL A 117 -12.91 -5.40 -10.63
N THR A 118 -13.03 -6.25 -9.60
CA THR A 118 -12.07 -6.27 -8.48
C THR A 118 -10.65 -6.60 -8.95
N TYR A 119 -10.50 -7.62 -9.80
CA TYR A 119 -9.20 -8.01 -10.33
C TYR A 119 -8.63 -6.94 -11.24
N THR A 120 -9.48 -6.30 -12.04
CA THR A 120 -9.09 -5.17 -12.90
C THR A 120 -8.57 -3.99 -12.08
N ILE A 121 -9.26 -3.63 -11.00
CA ILE A 121 -8.82 -2.56 -10.08
C ILE A 121 -7.48 -2.92 -9.44
N PHE A 122 -7.32 -4.16 -8.96
CA PHE A 122 -6.07 -4.62 -8.36
C PHE A 122 -4.90 -4.65 -9.37
N ALA A 123 -5.18 -5.05 -10.62
CA ALA A 123 -4.20 -5.02 -11.71
C ALA A 123 -3.76 -3.59 -12.05
N ILE A 124 -4.70 -2.64 -12.15
CA ILE A 124 -4.40 -1.22 -12.35
C ILE A 124 -3.55 -0.69 -11.17
N PHE A 125 -3.93 -0.99 -9.93
CA PHE A 125 -3.16 -0.62 -8.75
C PHE A 125 -1.72 -1.17 -8.81
N THR A 126 -1.54 -2.41 -9.27
CA THR A 126 -0.22 -3.02 -9.45
C THR A 126 0.59 -2.29 -10.51
N ILE A 127 0.00 -1.99 -11.68
CA ILE A 127 0.66 -1.24 -12.75
C ILE A 127 1.08 0.15 -12.26
N LEU A 128 0.20 0.87 -11.57
CA LEU A 128 0.50 2.18 -11.01
C LEU A 128 1.60 2.12 -9.94
N SER A 129 1.62 1.08 -9.11
CA SER A 129 2.66 0.88 -8.10
C SER A 129 4.02 0.63 -8.76
N ILE A 130 4.08 -0.23 -9.79
CA ILE A 130 5.29 -0.48 -10.58
C ILE A 130 5.74 0.81 -11.27
N ALA A 131 4.80 1.52 -11.93
CA ALA A 131 5.09 2.81 -12.54
C ALA A 131 5.70 3.76 -11.51
N LEU A 132 5.11 3.93 -10.32
CA LEU A 132 5.65 4.82 -9.29
C LEU A 132 7.07 4.42 -8.79
N MET A 133 7.40 3.13 -8.79
CA MET A 133 8.75 2.66 -8.44
C MET A 133 9.80 3.10 -9.49
N PHE A 134 9.46 3.00 -10.78
CA PHE A 134 10.39 3.17 -11.90
C PHE A 134 10.21 4.46 -12.71
N LEU A 135 9.16 5.23 -12.47
CA LEU A 135 8.81 6.42 -13.25
C LEU A 135 9.99 7.42 -13.31
N PRO A 136 10.75 7.66 -12.23
CA PRO A 136 11.89 8.58 -12.30
C PRO A 136 13.10 8.03 -13.06
N ASP A 137 13.21 6.71 -13.23
CA ASP A 137 14.21 6.13 -14.15
C ASP A 137 13.81 6.41 -15.61
N PHE A 138 12.51 6.46 -15.88
CA PHE A 138 11.94 6.63 -17.22
C PHE A 138 11.83 8.11 -17.65
N LEU A 139 11.45 9.01 -16.73
CA LEU A 139 11.33 10.45 -16.99
C LEU A 139 12.68 11.19 -17.01
N GLY A 140 13.78 10.48 -16.76
CA GLY A 140 15.13 10.93 -17.08
C GLY A 140 15.88 11.63 -15.95
N LYS A 141 17.11 11.14 -15.73
CA LYS A 141 18.37 11.89 -15.55
C LYS A 141 19.49 10.86 -15.26
N LYS A 142 20.17 10.41 -16.33
CA LYS A 142 21.59 10.02 -16.19
C LYS A 142 22.39 11.26 -15.82
#